data_AF-A0A967BG59-F1
#
_entry.id   AF-A0A967BG59-F1
#
_cell.length_a   1.000
_cell.length_b   1.000
_cell.length_c   1.000
_cell.angle_alpha   90.00
_cell.angle_beta   90.00
_cell.angle_gamma   90.00
#
_symmetry.space_group_name_H-M   'P 1'
#
loop_
_entity.id
_entity.type
_entity.pdbx_description
1 polymer ?
#
loop_
_entity_poly.entity_id
_entity_poly.type
_entity_poly.pdbx_seq_one_letter_code
_entity_poly.pdbx_strand_id
1 'polypeptide(L)'
;MGTGRTEEFRKNAVRIALTSGLTRRQVADDLGVGFSTLNKWVNAHRDTDVVSPEDREALIAFFDFLADHLDHMRTGNPIEGVFATVRHRTVRTKGALSQKATKLMVFKPVQVAAKTWRRLKGANQLPLVIEGVTFTDGVAANDTAKRAA
;
A
#
# COMPACT_ATOMS: atom_id res chain seq x y z
N MET A 1 -28.18 -6.58 24.74
CA MET A 1 -27.05 -7.48 24.42
C MET A 1 -27.16 -7.88 22.95
N GLY A 2 -26.08 -7.84 22.17
CA GLY A 2 -25.90 -8.84 21.10
C GLY A 2 -26.33 -8.53 19.65
N THR A 3 -25.56 -7.72 18.93
CA THR A 3 -25.46 -7.82 17.45
C THR A 3 -24.04 -7.63 16.92
N GLY A 4 -23.20 -6.81 17.57
CA GLY A 4 -21.80 -6.60 17.16
C GLY A 4 -20.89 -7.82 17.34
N ARG A 5 -21.07 -8.58 18.42
CA ARG A 5 -20.25 -9.78 18.74
C ARG A 5 -20.45 -10.93 17.75
N THR A 6 -21.63 -11.00 17.11
CA THR A 6 -21.96 -12.00 16.09
C THR A 6 -21.39 -11.65 14.71
N GLU A 7 -21.28 -10.36 14.38
CA GLU A 7 -20.71 -9.93 13.09
C GLU A 7 -19.18 -10.03 13.09
N GLU A 8 -18.53 -9.71 14.21
CA GLU A 8 -17.08 -9.89 14.38
C GLU A 8 -16.67 -11.37 14.29
N PHE A 9 -17.47 -12.25 14.91
CA PHE A 9 -17.31 -13.70 14.79
C PHE A 9 -17.43 -14.17 13.34
N ARG A 10 -18.47 -13.71 12.61
CA ARG A 10 -18.68 -14.03 11.20
C ARG A 10 -17.50 -13.58 10.34
N LYS A 11 -17.00 -12.35 10.52
CA LYS A 11 -15.83 -11.83 9.79
C LYS A 11 -14.58 -12.66 10.06
N ASN A 12 -14.33 -13.02 11.32
CA ASN A 12 -13.19 -13.85 11.67
C ASN A 12 -13.30 -15.27 11.10
N ALA A 13 -14.49 -15.87 11.13
CA ALA A 13 -14.76 -17.19 10.54
C ALA A 13 -14.51 -17.21 9.03
N VAL A 14 -14.98 -16.18 8.30
CA VAL A 14 -14.72 -16.04 6.86
C VAL A 14 -13.23 -15.84 6.58
N ARG A 15 -12.55 -15.00 7.36
CA ARG A 15 -11.10 -14.78 7.24
C ARG A 15 -10.34 -16.10 7.39
N ILE A 16 -10.60 -16.86 8.45
CA ILE A 16 -9.95 -18.17 8.68
C ILE A 16 -10.21 -19.12 7.50
N ALA A 17 -11.45 -19.18 6.99
CA ALA A 17 -11.79 -20.03 5.85
C ALA A 17 -11.08 -19.66 4.54
N LEU A 18 -10.59 -18.43 4.39
CA LEU A 18 -9.91 -17.93 3.20
C LEU A 18 -8.38 -17.91 3.32
N THR A 19 -7.83 -17.74 4.53
CA THR A 19 -6.39 -17.52 4.72
C THR A 19 -5.64 -18.65 5.43
N SER A 20 -6.34 -19.56 6.13
CA SER A 20 -5.68 -20.60 6.94
C SER A 20 -5.12 -21.78 6.13
N GLY A 21 -5.49 -21.91 4.85
CA GLY A 21 -5.15 -23.08 4.04
C GLY A 21 -5.90 -24.38 4.41
N LEU A 22 -6.76 -24.33 5.43
CA LEU A 22 -7.64 -25.44 5.81
C LEU A 22 -8.84 -25.55 4.85
N THR A 23 -9.41 -26.75 4.74
CA THR A 23 -10.65 -26.91 3.96
C THR A 23 -11.81 -26.23 4.69
N ARG A 24 -12.74 -25.64 3.94
CA ARG A 24 -13.94 -24.99 4.53
C ARG A 24 -14.77 -25.94 5.39
N ARG A 25 -14.70 -27.26 5.17
CA ARG A 25 -15.35 -28.27 6.03
C ARG A 25 -14.68 -28.35 7.40
N GLN A 26 -13.35 -28.47 7.44
CA GLN A 26 -12.59 -28.48 8.69
C GLN A 26 -12.81 -27.20 9.49
N VAL A 27 -12.80 -26.03 8.82
CA VAL A 27 -13.05 -24.75 9.48
C VAL A 27 -14.48 -24.67 10.05
N ALA A 28 -15.47 -25.25 9.38
CA ALA A 28 -16.84 -25.31 9.88
C ALA A 28 -16.94 -26.18 11.14
N ASP A 29 -16.29 -27.34 11.12
CA ASP A 29 -16.25 -28.28 12.25
C ASP A 29 -15.52 -27.68 13.46
N ASP A 30 -14.35 -27.06 13.24
CA ASP A 30 -13.53 -26.43 14.30
C ASP A 30 -14.23 -25.23 14.95
N LEU A 31 -15.02 -24.48 14.19
CA LEU A 31 -15.78 -23.33 14.69
C LEU A 31 -17.16 -23.72 15.25
N GLY A 32 -17.58 -24.98 15.10
CA GLY A 32 -18.90 -25.46 15.50
C GLY A 32 -20.04 -24.80 14.70
N VAL A 33 -19.79 -24.37 13.46
CA VAL A 33 -20.77 -23.69 12.60
C VAL A 33 -21.18 -24.61 11.46
N GLY A 34 -22.47 -24.67 11.14
CA GLY A 34 -22.93 -25.47 10.00
C GLY A 34 -22.23 -25.08 8.68
N PHE A 35 -21.78 -26.07 7.91
CA PHE A 35 -21.05 -25.85 6.65
C PHE A 35 -21.79 -24.94 5.67
N SER A 36 -23.12 -25.10 5.56
CA SER A 36 -24.00 -24.27 4.73
C SER A 36 -23.99 -22.80 5.15
N THR A 37 -23.93 -22.57 6.47
CA THR A 37 -23.88 -21.23 7.08
C THR A 37 -22.54 -20.57 6.80
N LEU A 38 -21.43 -21.31 6.99
CA LEU A 38 -20.10 -20.81 6.64
C LEU A 38 -20.01 -20.50 5.13
N ASN A 39 -20.55 -21.37 4.27
CA ASN A 39 -20.52 -21.15 2.82
C ASN A 39 -21.36 -19.94 2.40
N LYS A 40 -22.51 -19.71 3.05
CA LYS A 40 -23.33 -18.49 2.86
C LYS A 40 -22.55 -17.25 3.28
N TRP A 41 -21.83 -17.29 4.40
CA TRP A 41 -21.02 -16.16 4.86
C TRP A 41 -19.86 -15.86 3.91
N VAL A 42 -19.14 -16.89 3.43
CA VAL A 42 -18.04 -16.74 2.48
C VAL A 42 -18.54 -16.16 1.15
N ASN A 43 -19.67 -16.64 0.61
CA ASN A 43 -20.24 -16.10 -0.62
C ASN A 43 -20.68 -14.65 -0.46
N ALA A 44 -21.33 -14.30 0.66
CA ALA A 44 -21.70 -12.92 0.95
C ALA A 44 -20.49 -11.99 1.19
N HIS A 45 -19.35 -12.53 1.62
CA HIS A 45 -18.11 -11.75 1.78
C HIS A 45 -17.37 -11.55 0.47
N ARG A 46 -17.54 -12.48 -0.49
CA ARG A 46 -16.94 -12.39 -1.81
C ARG A 46 -17.36 -11.16 -2.59
N ASP A 47 -18.54 -10.60 -2.28
CA ASP A 47 -19.08 -9.36 -2.88
C ASP A 47 -18.65 -8.08 -2.12
N THR A 48 -18.08 -8.19 -0.91
CA THR A 48 -17.70 -7.02 -0.09
C THR A 48 -16.20 -6.73 -0.07
N ASP A 49 -15.35 -7.71 -0.38
CA ASP A 49 -13.88 -7.55 -0.49
C ASP A 49 -13.40 -7.28 -1.93
N VAL A 50 -14.33 -7.02 -2.86
CA VAL A 50 -13.97 -6.71 -4.25
C VAL A 50 -13.51 -5.25 -4.30
N VAL A 51 -12.20 -5.06 -4.19
CA VAL A 51 -11.54 -3.88 -4.75
C VAL A 51 -12.09 -3.66 -6.16
N SER A 52 -12.63 -2.46 -6.46
CA SER A 52 -13.13 -2.14 -7.80
C SER A 52 -12.09 -2.55 -8.85
N PRO A 53 -12.46 -3.04 -10.04
CA PRO A 53 -11.49 -3.31 -11.10
C PRO A 53 -10.51 -2.15 -11.34
N GLU A 54 -10.99 -0.92 -11.21
CA GLU A 54 -10.19 0.31 -11.33
C GLU A 54 -9.21 0.49 -10.16
N ASP A 55 -9.68 0.29 -8.92
CA ASP A 55 -8.84 0.32 -7.73
C ASP A 55 -7.82 -0.82 -7.75
N ARG A 56 -8.18 -1.97 -8.33
CA ARG A 56 -7.31 -3.13 -8.47
C ARG A 56 -6.18 -2.82 -9.44
N GLU A 57 -6.51 -2.20 -10.58
CA GLU A 57 -5.53 -1.72 -11.56
C GLU A 57 -4.58 -0.70 -10.91
N ALA A 58 -5.11 0.26 -10.16
CA ALA A 58 -4.30 1.23 -9.42
C ALA A 58 -3.39 0.58 -8.36
N LEU A 59 -3.86 -0.46 -7.66
CA LEU A 59 -3.07 -1.18 -6.65
C LEU A 59 -1.96 -2.04 -7.25
N ILE A 60 -2.15 -2.55 -8.47
CA ILE A 60 -1.13 -3.37 -9.16
C ILE A 60 -0.21 -2.55 -10.06
N ALA A 61 -0.56 -1.29 -10.38
CA ALA A 61 0.29 -0.38 -11.15
C ALA A 61 1.70 -0.21 -10.55
N PHE A 62 1.85 -0.48 -9.25
CA PHE A 62 3.14 -0.59 -8.58
C PHE A 62 4.14 -1.53 -9.29
N PHE A 63 3.66 -2.63 -9.89
CA PHE A 63 4.50 -3.62 -10.57
C PHE A 63 4.90 -3.21 -11.99
N ASP A 64 4.27 -2.17 -12.54
CA ASP A 64 4.58 -1.66 -13.88
C ASP A 64 5.83 -0.76 -13.88
N PHE A 65 6.34 -0.39 -12.70
CA PHE A 65 7.53 0.43 -12.52
C PHE A 65 8.79 -0.40 -12.23
N LEU A 66 9.95 0.21 -12.47
CA LEU A 66 11.25 -0.47 -12.44
C LEU A 66 11.60 -1.19 -11.13
N ALA A 67 12.25 -2.35 -11.28
CA ALA A 67 12.71 -3.18 -10.17
C ALA A 67 13.65 -2.41 -9.21
N ASP A 68 14.48 -1.52 -9.75
CA ASP A 68 15.40 -0.68 -8.98
C ASP A 68 14.68 0.35 -8.09
N HIS A 69 13.45 0.73 -8.45
CA HIS A 69 12.63 1.69 -7.70
C HIS A 69 11.88 1.02 -6.53
N LEU A 70 11.71 -0.30 -6.55
CA LEU A 70 10.93 -1.03 -5.54
C LEU A 70 11.43 -0.82 -4.10
N ASP A 71 12.74 -0.62 -3.91
CA ASP A 71 13.37 -0.29 -2.62
C ASP A 71 12.91 1.07 -2.08
N HIS A 72 12.55 2.01 -2.96
CA HIS A 72 12.04 3.33 -2.59
C HIS A 72 10.54 3.32 -2.29
N MET A 73 9.75 2.51 -2.99
CA MET A 73 8.31 2.40 -2.72
C MET A 73 7.96 1.47 -1.56
N ARG A 74 8.84 0.52 -1.19
CA ARG A 74 8.67 -0.36 -0.03
C ARG A 74 9.00 0.28 1.32
N THR A 75 9.38 1.56 1.34
CA THR A 75 9.48 2.30 2.60
C THR A 75 8.07 2.48 3.18
N GLY A 76 7.87 2.11 4.45
CA GLY A 76 6.59 2.31 5.14
C GLY A 76 6.33 3.76 5.54
N ASN A 77 7.24 4.68 5.21
CA ASN A 77 7.14 6.08 5.62
C ASN A 77 7.72 7.09 4.60
N PRO A 78 7.31 7.06 3.32
CA PRO A 78 7.82 7.97 2.31
C PRO A 78 7.29 9.40 2.51
N ILE A 79 6.07 9.55 3.03
CA ILE A 79 5.39 10.85 3.13
C ILE A 79 5.53 11.41 4.55
N GLU A 80 5.25 10.61 5.59
CA GLU A 80 5.25 11.09 6.97
C GLU A 80 6.67 11.35 7.49
N GLY A 81 7.68 10.69 6.93
CA GLY A 81 9.10 10.87 7.22
C GLY A 81 9.62 12.19 6.69
N VAL A 82 9.17 12.59 5.50
CA VAL A 82 9.48 13.89 4.87
C VAL A 82 8.97 15.05 5.73
N PHE A 83 7.77 14.92 6.27
CA PHE A 83 7.13 15.97 7.08
C PHE A 83 7.36 15.83 8.59
N ALA A 84 8.11 14.83 9.06
CA ALA A 84 8.32 14.57 10.49
C ALA A 84 8.85 15.81 11.24
N THR A 85 9.83 16.51 10.66
CA THR A 85 10.40 17.74 11.26
C THR A 85 9.39 18.88 11.30
N VAL A 86 8.56 19.02 10.27
CA VAL A 86 7.48 20.02 10.22
C VAL A 86 6.45 19.70 11.30
N ARG A 87 5.99 18.45 11.39
CA ARG A 87 5.05 18.00 12.42
C ARG A 87 5.55 18.28 13.82
N HIS A 88 6.82 17.94 14.11
CA HIS A 88 7.42 18.19 15.42
C HIS A 88 7.42 19.69 15.78
N ARG A 89 7.70 20.56 14.81
CA ARG A 89 7.68 22.02 15.01
C ARG A 89 6.26 22.56 15.16
N THR A 90 5.30 22.07 14.37
CA THR A 90 3.87 22.44 14.50
C THR A 90 3.32 22.10 15.89
N VAL A 91 3.66 20.92 16.44
CA VAL A 91 3.26 20.54 17.81
C VAL A 91 3.85 21.49 18.84
N ARG A 92 5.11 21.91 18.67
CA ARG A 92 5.77 22.85 19.59
C ARG A 92 5.23 24.26 19.52
N THR A 93 4.83 24.74 18.34
CA THR A 93 4.32 26.10 18.16
C THR A 93 2.84 26.25 18.50
N LYS A 94 2.10 25.14 18.67
CA LYS A 94 0.69 25.12 19.10
C LYS A 94 -0.23 26.05 18.28
N GLY A 95 0.08 26.24 16.99
CA GLY A 95 -0.69 27.12 16.11
C GLY A 95 -0.45 28.63 16.31
N ALA A 96 0.48 29.04 17.17
CA ALA A 96 0.78 30.45 17.45
C ALA A 96 1.68 31.11 16.39
N LEU A 97 1.36 30.92 15.10
CA LEU A 97 2.12 31.48 13.98
C LEU A 97 1.23 32.31 13.06
N SER A 98 1.76 33.43 12.57
CA SER A 98 1.14 34.14 11.45
C SER A 98 1.24 33.31 10.16
N GLN A 99 0.38 33.58 9.18
CA GLN A 99 0.37 32.85 7.90
C GLN A 99 1.75 32.84 7.21
N LYS A 100 2.46 33.98 7.24
CA LYS A 100 3.82 34.12 6.69
C LYS A 100 4.82 33.25 7.46
N ALA A 101 4.74 33.23 8.79
CA ALA A 101 5.61 32.41 9.62
C ALA A 101 5.33 30.92 9.45
N THR A 102 4.06 30.50 9.30
CA THR A 102 3.66 29.12 9.00
C THR A 102 4.23 28.64 7.67
N LYS A 103 4.12 29.45 6.60
CA LYS A 103 4.71 29.13 5.29
C LYS A 103 6.22 28.89 5.40
N LEU A 104 6.94 29.75 6.13
CA LEU A 104 8.38 29.60 6.35
C LEU A 104 8.71 28.39 7.24
N MET A 105 7.89 28.12 8.26
CA MET A 105 8.03 26.98 9.17
C MET A 105 7.85 25.64 8.45
N VAL A 106 7.05 25.57 7.40
CA VAL A 106 6.97 24.38 6.53
C VAL A 106 8.13 24.37 5.54
N PHE A 107 8.33 25.46 4.80
CA PHE A 107 9.24 25.48 3.65
C PHE A 107 10.72 25.29 4.05
N LYS A 108 11.21 26.02 5.05
CA LYS A 108 12.64 25.98 5.41
C LYS A 108 13.09 24.64 5.98
N PRO A 109 12.35 23.98 6.89
CA PRO A 109 12.70 22.64 7.35
C PRO A 109 12.69 21.60 6.25
N VAL A 110 11.73 21.66 5.32
CA VAL A 110 11.68 20.77 4.16
C VAL A 110 12.91 20.97 3.27
N GLN A 111 13.30 22.22 2.98
CA GLN A 111 14.52 22.50 2.22
C GLN A 111 15.80 21.96 2.88
N VAL A 112 15.88 21.99 4.21
CA VAL A 112 17.05 21.46 4.95
C VAL A 112 17.03 19.93 4.94
N ALA A 113 15.89 19.31 5.24
CA ALA A 113 15.74 17.86 5.22
C ALA A 113 15.97 17.26 3.82
N ALA A 114 15.55 17.96 2.76
CA ALA A 114 15.74 17.52 1.38
C ALA A 114 17.22 17.28 1.01
N LYS A 115 18.16 17.96 1.67
CA LYS A 115 19.60 17.77 1.42
C LYS A 115 20.11 16.40 1.89
N THR A 116 19.44 15.77 2.85
CA THR A 116 19.86 14.48 3.44
C THR A 116 19.07 13.30 2.89
N TRP A 117 18.11 13.53 1.99
CA TRP A 117 17.29 12.44 1.46
C TRP A 117 18.07 11.53 0.52
N ARG A 118 17.78 10.23 0.64
CA ARG A 118 18.31 9.21 -0.26
C ARG A 118 17.89 9.54 -1.69
N ARG A 119 18.86 9.58 -2.61
CA ARG A 119 18.59 9.75 -4.04
C ARG A 119 17.85 8.52 -4.58
N LEU A 120 17.04 8.75 -5.61
CA LEU A 120 16.30 7.70 -6.28
C LEU A 120 17.26 6.76 -7.03
N LYS A 121 17.22 5.47 -6.72
CA LYS A 121 17.87 4.41 -7.48
C LYS A 121 17.19 4.26 -8.83
N GLY A 122 17.98 3.95 -9.87
CA GLY A 122 17.45 3.83 -11.22
C GLY A 122 16.99 5.16 -11.84
N ALA A 123 17.44 6.31 -11.31
CA ALA A 123 17.05 7.63 -11.85
C ALA A 123 17.41 7.79 -13.34
N ASN A 124 18.44 7.08 -13.82
CA ASN A 124 18.84 6.99 -15.22
C ASN A 124 17.79 6.33 -16.13
N GLN A 125 16.83 5.60 -15.57
CA GLN A 125 15.76 4.94 -16.32
C GLN A 125 14.47 5.77 -16.37
N LEU A 126 14.39 6.90 -15.65
CA LEU A 126 13.25 7.82 -15.71
C LEU A 126 12.94 8.31 -17.15
N PRO A 127 13.93 8.61 -18.02
CA PRO A 127 13.64 8.98 -19.40
C PRO A 127 12.87 7.90 -20.17
N LEU A 128 13.20 6.62 -19.94
CA LEU A 128 12.52 5.48 -20.58
C LEU A 128 11.05 5.38 -20.15
N VAL A 129 10.77 5.71 -18.89
CA VAL A 129 9.39 5.78 -18.36
C VAL A 129 8.62 6.94 -18.99
N ILE A 130 9.25 8.11 -19.15
CA ILE A 130 8.65 9.28 -19.81
C ILE A 130 8.35 9.00 -21.29
N GLU A 131 9.22 8.25 -21.96
CA GLU A 131 9.06 7.82 -23.35
C GLU A 131 8.02 6.69 -23.53
N GLY A 132 7.49 6.14 -22.42
CA GLY A 132 6.45 5.10 -22.46
C GLY A 132 6.97 3.70 -22.78
N VAL A 133 8.26 3.43 -22.55
CA VAL A 133 8.83 2.09 -22.73
C VAL A 133 8.18 1.12 -21.75
N THR A 134 7.79 -0.06 -22.22
CA THR A 134 7.18 -1.09 -21.39
C THR A 134 8.24 -1.84 -20.57
N PHE A 135 7.94 -2.00 -19.28
CA PHE A 135 8.74 -2.78 -18.35
C PHE A 135 7.98 -4.07 -18.01
N THR A 136 8.65 -5.21 -18.08
CA THR A 136 8.11 -6.49 -17.63
C THR A 136 8.93 -6.93 -16.42
N ASP A 137 8.27 -7.14 -15.28
CA ASP A 137 8.90 -7.42 -13.98
C ASP A 137 10.01 -6.41 -13.62
N GLY A 138 9.82 -5.15 -14.02
CA GLY A 138 10.75 -4.05 -13.73
C GLY A 138 12.01 -3.99 -14.62
N VAL A 139 12.08 -4.78 -15.70
CA VAL A 139 13.15 -4.74 -16.71
C VAL A 139 12.60 -4.20 -18.03
N ALA A 140 13.32 -3.26 -18.65
CA ALA A 140 12.92 -2.71 -19.95
C ALA A 140 12.99 -3.80 -21.04
N ALA A 141 11.93 -3.94 -21.84
CA ALA A 141 11.88 -4.95 -22.91
C ALA A 141 13.07 -4.87 -23.89
N ASN A 142 13.61 -3.66 -24.09
CA ASN A 142 14.75 -3.40 -24.97
C ASN A 142 16.09 -3.90 -24.42
N ASP A 143 16.23 -4.03 -23.10
CA ASP A 143 17.47 -4.47 -22.45
C ASP A 143 17.58 -6.01 -22.46
N THR A 144 16.43 -6.70 -22.43
CA THR A 144 16.35 -8.17 -22.54
C THR A 144 16.85 -8.67 -23.90
N ALA A 145 16.55 -7.95 -24.98
CA ALA A 145 17.05 -8.27 -26.33
C ALA A 145 18.57 -8.07 -26.49
N LYS A 146 19.16 -7.13 -25.72
CA LYS A 146 20.60 -6.80 -25.78
C LYS A 146 21.46 -7.74 -24.93
N ARG A 147 20.89 -8.40 -23.91
CA ARG A 147 21.59 -9.38 -23.06
C ARG A 147 21.57 -10.81 -23.61
N ALA A 148 20.68 -11.10 -24.55
CA ALA A 148 20.53 -12.41 -25.18
C ALA A 148 21.36 -12.58 -26.48
N ALA A 149 22.13 -11.56 -26.87
CA ALA A 149 23.04 -11.54 -28.01
C ALA A 149 24.49 -11.44 -27.53
#